data_AF-A0A956CAD5-F1
#
_entry.id   AF-A0A956CAD5-F1
#
_cell.length_a   1.000
_cell.length_b   1.000
_cell.length_c   1.000
_cell.angle_alpha   90.00
_cell.angle_beta   90.00
_cell.angle_gamma   90.00
#
_symmetry.space_group_name_H-M   'P 1'
#
loop_
_entity.id
_entity.type
_entity.pdbx_description
1 polymer ?
#
loop_
_entity_poly.entity_id
_entity_poly.type
_entity_poly.pdbx_seq_one_letter_code
_entity_poly.pdbx_strand_id
1 'polypeptide(L)'
;MSVAEHSPRGRWGGRVTHKPLPEQDPAIDALSPAARRKLTGIWLSRAAMERRVADSFTVIAGALRRRGAPSDLVELAERAIDDEYRHTELSRVVASRFAGRELSSPPRLPLEVPAHKGASPQLRDTLHIVGQCVLNETTATAFLETCLAHATGTLARRALKELLSDEIDHGRIGWAHLATTNADTRQSVGRWILPMAYLNLRVWKEESPIDPEHLPELGAHGAPPGEIIHAALVDALRTLIVPGLKKLEVPTGAVERWLDASAFTDRPPAELMD
;
A
#
# COMPACT_ATOMS: atom_id res chain seq x y z
N MET A 1 -16.48 7.36 21.40
CA MET A 1 -16.62 5.90 21.56
C MET A 1 -15.31 5.27 21.20
N SER A 2 -14.76 4.54 22.19
CA SER A 2 -13.52 3.77 22.31
C SER A 2 -12.27 4.19 21.51
N VAL A 3 -11.29 4.67 22.27
CA VAL A 3 -9.85 4.58 21.96
C VAL A 3 -9.56 3.13 21.53
N ALA A 4 -8.87 2.95 20.40
CA ALA A 4 -8.54 1.64 19.87
C ALA A 4 -7.91 0.76 20.96
N GLU A 5 -8.59 -0.31 21.34
CA GLU A 5 -8.03 -1.34 22.22
C GLU A 5 -6.98 -2.10 21.42
N HIS A 6 -5.71 -1.75 21.68
CA HIS A 6 -4.54 -2.36 21.07
C HIS A 6 -4.40 -3.83 21.48
N SER A 7 -3.98 -4.69 20.54
CA SER A 7 -3.66 -6.07 20.84
C SER A 7 -2.23 -6.21 21.42
N PRO A 8 -2.01 -7.13 22.39
CA PRO A 8 -0.68 -7.40 22.96
C PRO A 8 0.26 -8.14 22.00
N ARG A 9 -0.17 -8.45 20.77
CA ARG A 9 0.60 -9.20 19.76
C ARG A 9 1.24 -8.32 18.67
N GLY A 10 0.87 -7.05 18.58
CA GLY A 10 1.49 -6.11 17.64
C GLY A 10 2.87 -5.62 18.11
N ARG A 11 3.72 -5.19 17.16
CA ARG A 11 4.98 -4.46 17.49
C ARG A 11 4.71 -3.15 18.25
N TRP A 12 3.46 -2.69 18.26
CA TRP A 12 2.97 -1.46 18.87
C TRP A 12 3.33 -1.36 20.35
N GLY A 13 2.84 -2.23 21.24
CA GLY A 13 3.02 -2.07 22.68
C GLY A 13 2.71 -0.65 23.22
N GLY A 14 1.92 0.15 22.50
CA GLY A 14 1.65 1.57 22.78
C GLY A 14 2.55 2.61 22.09
N ARG A 15 3.51 2.21 21.26
CA ARG A 15 4.52 3.10 20.64
C ARG A 15 4.30 3.28 19.14
N VAL A 16 4.25 4.53 18.70
CA VAL A 16 4.07 4.93 17.29
C VAL A 16 5.21 4.51 16.38
N THR A 17 6.41 4.40 16.93
CA THR A 17 7.65 4.15 16.20
C THR A 17 8.63 3.37 17.08
N HIS A 18 9.52 2.59 16.45
CA HIS A 18 10.61 1.93 17.15
C HIS A 18 11.57 2.98 17.75
N LYS A 19 11.83 4.07 17.01
CA LYS A 19 12.62 5.22 17.47
C LYS A 19 11.77 6.48 17.50
N PRO A 20 11.84 7.31 18.57
CA PRO A 20 11.07 8.55 18.63
C PRO A 20 11.21 9.40 17.37
N LEU A 21 10.09 9.98 16.93
CA LEU A 21 10.11 11.02 15.89
C LEU A 21 10.89 12.23 16.39
N PRO A 22 11.59 12.95 15.51
CA PRO A 22 12.30 14.17 15.90
C PRO A 22 11.31 15.21 16.42
N GLU A 23 11.65 15.85 17.54
CA GLU A 23 10.83 16.92 18.12
C GLU A 23 10.87 18.20 17.27
N GLN A 24 12.01 18.45 16.63
CA GLN A 24 12.27 19.61 15.77
C GLN A 24 12.72 19.14 14.40
N ASP A 25 12.24 19.82 13.36
CA ASP A 25 12.68 19.61 11.98
C ASP A 25 12.76 20.98 11.31
N PRO A 26 13.94 21.64 11.29
CA PRO A 26 14.08 22.99 10.74
C PRO A 26 13.65 23.10 9.27
N ALA A 27 13.64 21.98 8.53
CA ALA A 27 13.12 21.93 7.17
C ALA A 27 11.60 22.23 7.13
N ILE A 28 10.84 21.84 8.16
CA ILE A 28 9.42 22.16 8.29
C ILE A 28 9.20 23.64 8.57
N ASP A 29 10.07 24.26 9.36
CA ASP A 29 9.98 25.67 9.73
C ASP A 29 10.26 26.59 8.54
N ALA A 30 11.04 26.11 7.57
CA ALA A 30 11.33 26.81 6.32
C ALA A 30 10.20 26.73 5.28
N LEU A 31 9.20 25.86 5.46
CA LEU A 31 8.14 25.65 4.49
C LEU A 31 7.19 26.85 4.39
N SER A 32 6.78 27.17 3.17
CA SER A 32 5.69 28.13 2.96
C SER A 32 4.37 27.65 3.58
N PRO A 33 3.45 28.56 3.98
CA PRO A 33 2.14 28.16 4.48
C PRO A 33 1.34 27.29 3.48
N ALA A 34 1.54 27.50 2.17
CA ALA A 34 0.91 26.69 1.14
C ALA A 34 1.47 25.26 1.12
N ALA A 35 2.80 25.09 1.18
CA ALA A 35 3.43 23.78 1.26
C ALA A 35 3.02 23.00 2.52
N ARG A 36 3.00 23.66 3.69
CA ARG A 36 2.52 23.07 4.95
C ARG A 36 1.08 22.56 4.84
N ARG A 37 0.19 23.34 4.21
CA ARG A 37 -1.20 22.91 3.96
C ARG A 37 -1.29 21.71 3.02
N LYS A 38 -0.56 21.72 1.90
CA LYS A 38 -0.51 20.57 0.97
C LYS A 38 -0.01 19.30 1.69
N LEU A 39 1.11 19.39 2.41
CA LEU A 39 1.67 18.25 3.18
C LEU A 39 0.74 17.76 4.28
N THR A 40 0.06 18.66 4.98
CA THR A 40 -0.95 18.29 5.97
C THR A 40 -2.04 17.42 5.33
N GLY A 41 -2.58 17.85 4.18
CA GLY A 41 -3.60 17.10 3.45
C GLY A 41 -3.10 15.73 2.98
N ILE A 42 -1.91 15.67 2.40
CA ILE A 42 -1.30 14.42 1.89
C ILE A 42 -1.13 13.40 3.02
N TRP A 43 -0.51 13.79 4.13
CA TRP A 43 -0.27 12.88 5.26
C TRP A 43 -1.57 12.50 5.99
N LEU A 44 -2.55 13.39 6.06
CA LEU A 44 -3.86 13.07 6.64
C LEU A 44 -4.67 12.12 5.73
N SER A 45 -4.55 12.27 4.41
CA SER A 45 -5.13 11.33 3.44
C SER A 45 -4.50 9.95 3.60
N ARG A 46 -3.17 9.88 3.72
CA ARG A 46 -2.46 8.63 4.01
C ARG A 46 -3.00 7.97 5.27
N ALA A 47 -3.14 8.70 6.38
CA ALA A 47 -3.73 8.17 7.60
C ALA A 47 -5.13 7.54 7.38
N ALA A 48 -5.95 8.12 6.52
CA ALA A 48 -7.27 7.56 6.17
C ALA A 48 -7.15 6.28 5.32
N MET A 49 -6.16 6.22 4.44
CA MET A 49 -5.85 5.06 3.61
C MET A 49 -5.35 3.89 4.45
N GLU A 50 -4.35 4.09 5.33
CA GLU A 50 -3.83 3.03 6.22
C GLU A 50 -4.95 2.43 7.07
N ARG A 51 -5.85 3.28 7.55
CA ARG A 51 -7.03 2.83 8.31
C ARG A 51 -7.92 1.88 7.50
N ARG A 52 -8.08 2.13 6.20
CA ARG A 52 -8.81 1.25 5.27
C ARG A 52 -8.01 -0.02 4.93
N VAL A 53 -6.68 0.06 4.91
CA VAL A 53 -5.80 -1.11 4.73
C VAL A 53 -5.96 -2.08 5.92
N ALA A 54 -6.10 -1.58 7.16
CA ALA A 54 -6.41 -2.41 8.34
C ALA A 54 -7.72 -3.22 8.16
N ASP A 55 -8.75 -2.59 7.60
CA ASP A 55 -10.01 -3.26 7.27
C ASP A 55 -9.79 -4.35 6.20
N SER A 56 -8.94 -4.08 5.20
CA SER A 56 -8.56 -5.06 4.17
C SER A 56 -7.84 -6.26 4.78
N PHE A 57 -6.88 -6.05 5.68
CA PHE A 57 -6.18 -7.14 6.36
C PHE A 57 -7.09 -8.02 7.23
N THR A 58 -8.19 -7.47 7.75
CA THR A 58 -9.24 -8.29 8.40
C THR A 58 -9.86 -9.30 7.42
N VAL A 59 -10.09 -8.88 6.16
CA VAL A 59 -10.55 -9.77 5.09
C VAL A 59 -9.48 -10.80 4.74
N ILE A 60 -8.21 -10.38 4.64
CA ILE A 60 -7.07 -11.25 4.29
C ILE A 60 -6.84 -12.32 5.35
N ALA A 61 -6.80 -11.95 6.63
CA ALA A 61 -6.67 -12.91 7.73
C ALA A 61 -7.85 -13.92 7.73
N GLY A 62 -9.07 -13.46 7.44
CA GLY A 62 -10.23 -14.35 7.26
C GLY A 62 -10.07 -15.31 6.08
N ALA A 63 -9.59 -14.82 4.93
CA ALA A 63 -9.33 -15.62 3.74
C ALA A 63 -8.26 -16.69 3.99
N LEU A 64 -7.12 -16.31 4.60
CA LEU A 64 -6.04 -17.24 4.96
C LEU A 64 -6.54 -18.37 5.85
N ARG A 65 -7.36 -18.07 6.88
CA ARG A 65 -7.97 -19.09 7.74
C ARG A 65 -8.88 -20.04 6.96
N ARG A 66 -9.74 -19.53 6.07
CA ARG A 66 -10.62 -20.36 5.23
C ARG A 66 -9.85 -21.23 4.23
N ARG A 67 -8.65 -20.81 3.83
CA ARG A 67 -7.76 -21.59 2.96
C ARG A 67 -6.91 -22.61 3.73
N GLY A 68 -6.96 -22.62 5.06
CA GLY A 68 -6.12 -23.48 5.89
C GLY A 68 -4.63 -23.15 5.71
N ALA A 69 -4.32 -21.87 5.52
CA ALA A 69 -2.93 -21.40 5.41
C ALA A 69 -2.14 -21.70 6.70
N PRO A 70 -0.80 -21.80 6.62
CA PRO A 70 0.05 -21.96 7.81
C PRO A 70 -0.25 -20.93 8.89
N SER A 71 -0.21 -21.33 10.16
CA SER A 71 -0.54 -20.48 11.31
C SER A 71 0.25 -19.17 11.31
N ASP A 72 1.55 -19.25 11.03
CA ASP A 72 2.45 -18.11 11.04
C ASP A 72 2.06 -17.06 9.99
N LEU A 73 1.45 -17.49 8.88
CA LEU A 73 0.96 -16.59 7.84
C LEU A 73 -0.33 -15.88 8.26
N VAL A 74 -1.21 -16.59 8.99
CA VAL A 74 -2.42 -16.00 9.59
C VAL A 74 -2.03 -15.00 10.67
N GLU A 75 -1.09 -15.35 11.55
CA GLU A 75 -0.57 -14.48 12.60
C GLU A 75 0.08 -13.23 12.02
N LEU A 76 0.81 -13.36 10.91
CA LEU A 76 1.39 -12.21 10.21
C LEU A 76 0.32 -11.28 9.64
N ALA A 77 -0.77 -11.82 9.08
CA ALA A 77 -1.89 -11.02 8.60
C ALA A 77 -2.70 -10.38 9.75
N GLU A 78 -2.82 -11.04 10.89
CA GLU A 78 -3.41 -10.45 12.11
C GLU A 78 -2.53 -9.30 12.64
N ARG A 79 -1.21 -9.48 12.65
CA ARG A 79 -0.25 -8.44 13.02
C ARG A 79 -0.35 -7.22 12.10
N ALA A 80 -0.51 -7.45 10.79
CA ALA A 80 -0.66 -6.37 9.81
C ALA A 80 -1.84 -5.44 10.15
N ILE A 81 -2.94 -5.95 10.70
CA ILE A 81 -4.07 -5.12 11.18
C ILE A 81 -3.60 -4.11 12.25
N ASP A 82 -2.83 -4.57 13.23
CA ASP A 82 -2.26 -3.72 14.28
C ASP A 82 -1.22 -2.73 13.71
N ASP A 83 -0.40 -3.18 12.76
CA ASP A 83 0.60 -2.36 12.06
C ASP A 83 -0.09 -1.21 11.29
N GLU A 84 -1.22 -1.47 10.63
CA GLU A 84 -1.96 -0.43 9.91
C GLU A 84 -2.67 0.60 10.82
N TYR A 85 -3.12 0.18 12.01
CA TYR A 85 -3.58 1.14 13.01
C TYR A 85 -2.44 2.03 13.50
N ARG A 86 -1.23 1.48 13.64
CA ARG A 86 -0.02 2.28 13.91
C ARG A 86 0.28 3.23 12.76
N HIS A 87 0.25 2.76 11.52
CA HIS A 87 0.53 3.57 10.33
C HIS A 87 -0.45 4.74 10.20
N THR A 88 -1.72 4.50 10.51
CA THR A 88 -2.76 5.53 10.64
C THR A 88 -2.34 6.62 11.61
N GLU A 89 -1.94 6.23 12.83
CA GLU A 89 -1.58 7.19 13.88
C GLU A 89 -0.28 7.93 13.56
N LEU A 90 0.73 7.22 13.06
CA LEU A 90 1.99 7.80 12.62
C LEU A 90 1.75 8.88 11.55
N SER A 91 0.94 8.56 10.53
CA SER A 91 0.61 9.50 9.46
C SER A 91 -0.17 10.71 9.98
N ARG A 92 -1.09 10.52 10.94
CA ARG A 92 -1.82 11.63 11.60
C ARG A 92 -0.90 12.53 12.42
N VAL A 93 0.06 11.96 13.16
CA VAL A 93 1.06 12.72 13.93
C VAL A 93 1.93 13.56 13.00
N VAL A 94 2.40 12.99 11.88
CA VAL A 94 3.17 13.73 10.87
C VAL A 94 2.33 14.86 10.25
N ALA A 95 1.07 14.60 9.89
CA ALA A 95 0.15 15.63 9.40
C ALA A 95 -0.03 16.77 10.43
N SER A 96 -0.14 16.43 11.72
CA SER A 96 -0.27 17.40 12.82
C SER A 96 0.95 18.30 12.96
N ARG A 97 2.16 17.77 12.72
CA ARG A 97 3.40 18.56 12.71
C ARG A 97 3.40 19.60 11.58
N PHE A 98 3.01 19.21 10.36
CA PHE A 98 2.85 20.16 9.25
C PHE A 98 1.73 21.18 9.51
N ALA A 99 0.66 20.78 10.19
CA ALA A 99 -0.43 21.68 10.56
C ALA A 99 -0.05 22.69 11.65
N GLY A 100 1.00 22.41 12.44
CA GLY A 100 1.37 23.18 13.63
C GLY A 100 0.38 23.03 14.78
N ARG A 101 -0.49 22.02 14.75
CA ARG A 101 -1.47 21.71 15.79
C ARG A 101 -1.88 20.25 15.71
N GLU A 102 -2.40 19.72 16.81
CA GLU A 102 -2.96 18.38 16.84
C GLU A 102 -4.21 18.29 15.94
N LEU A 103 -4.25 17.28 15.07
CA LEU A 103 -5.38 16.96 14.21
C LEU A 103 -6.18 15.79 14.77
N SER A 104 -7.50 15.79 14.59
CA SER A 104 -8.29 14.58 14.83
C SER A 104 -7.95 13.49 13.82
N SER A 105 -8.26 12.23 14.14
CA SER A 105 -8.22 11.15 13.16
C SER A 105 -9.11 11.49 11.95
N PRO A 106 -8.68 11.14 10.73
CA PRO A 106 -9.50 11.37 9.54
C PRO A 106 -10.76 10.50 9.56
N PRO A 107 -11.81 10.86 8.78
CA PRO A 107 -12.96 10.00 8.58
C PRO A 107 -12.57 8.63 8.04
N ARG A 108 -13.27 7.58 8.49
CA ARG A 108 -13.06 6.22 7.97
C ARG A 108 -13.51 6.15 6.52
N LEU A 109 -12.61 5.74 5.63
CA LEU A 109 -12.94 5.45 4.25
C LEU A 109 -13.66 4.10 4.16
N PRO A 110 -14.67 3.95 3.29
CA PRO A 110 -15.29 2.65 3.06
C PRO A 110 -14.31 1.69 2.38
N LEU A 111 -14.38 0.42 2.76
CA LEU A 111 -13.72 -0.67 2.05
C LEU A 111 -14.72 -1.33 1.10
N GLU A 112 -14.46 -1.25 -0.20
CA GLU A 112 -15.15 -2.07 -1.19
C GLU A 112 -14.33 -3.34 -1.44
N VAL A 113 -14.84 -4.48 -0.98
CA VAL A 113 -14.18 -5.77 -1.21
C VAL A 113 -14.52 -6.26 -2.62
N PRO A 114 -13.54 -6.48 -3.52
CA PRO A 114 -13.82 -6.89 -4.88
C PRO A 114 -14.60 -8.21 -4.94
N ALA A 115 -15.70 -8.22 -5.69
CA ALA A 115 -16.57 -9.40 -5.76
C ALA A 115 -15.94 -10.58 -6.51
N HIS A 116 -14.97 -10.31 -7.41
CA HIS A 116 -14.38 -11.27 -8.35
C HIS A 116 -15.45 -12.17 -8.99
N LYS A 117 -16.41 -11.56 -9.69
CA LYS A 117 -17.55 -12.25 -10.31
C LYS A 117 -17.04 -13.36 -11.23
N GLY A 118 -17.58 -14.57 -11.07
CA GLY A 118 -17.16 -15.75 -11.83
C GLY A 118 -16.02 -16.56 -11.18
N ALA A 119 -15.34 -16.05 -10.14
CA ALA A 119 -14.43 -16.86 -9.34
C ALA A 119 -15.21 -17.76 -8.37
N SER A 120 -14.73 -19.00 -8.19
CA SER A 120 -15.18 -19.86 -7.10
C SER A 120 -14.85 -19.23 -5.74
N PRO A 121 -15.53 -19.60 -4.64
CA PRO A 121 -15.24 -19.05 -3.31
C PRO A 121 -13.76 -19.20 -2.91
N GLN A 122 -13.15 -20.35 -3.20
CA GLN A 122 -11.75 -20.64 -2.87
C GLN A 122 -10.77 -19.81 -3.71
N LEU A 123 -11.07 -19.61 -4.99
CA LEU A 123 -10.28 -18.75 -5.85
C LEU A 123 -10.44 -17.29 -5.41
N ARG A 124 -11.65 -16.84 -5.07
CA ARG A 124 -11.90 -15.48 -4.57
C ARG A 124 -11.07 -15.14 -3.34
N ASP A 125 -11.01 -16.05 -2.36
CA ASP A 125 -10.16 -15.87 -1.18
C ASP A 125 -8.69 -15.70 -1.57
N THR A 126 -8.20 -16.49 -2.52
CA THR A 126 -6.83 -16.36 -3.04
C THR A 126 -6.63 -15.05 -3.79
N LEU A 127 -7.61 -14.60 -4.57
CA LEU A 127 -7.55 -13.32 -5.28
C LEU A 127 -7.56 -12.12 -4.34
N HIS A 128 -8.28 -12.18 -3.22
CA HIS A 128 -8.21 -11.15 -2.18
C HIS A 128 -6.80 -11.07 -1.59
N ILE A 129 -6.21 -12.22 -1.24
CA ILE A 129 -4.84 -12.29 -0.70
C ILE A 129 -3.81 -11.76 -1.71
N VAL A 130 -3.93 -12.15 -2.99
CA VAL A 130 -3.03 -11.70 -4.06
C VAL A 130 -3.23 -10.20 -4.35
N GLY A 131 -4.48 -9.75 -4.46
CA GLY A 131 -4.81 -8.35 -4.72
C GLY A 131 -4.27 -7.42 -3.65
N GLN A 132 -4.44 -7.79 -2.37
CA GLN A 132 -3.87 -7.01 -1.27
C GLN A 132 -2.35 -7.17 -1.22
N CYS A 133 -1.83 -8.36 -0.92
CA CYS A 133 -0.43 -8.48 -0.54
C CYS A 133 0.54 -8.50 -1.74
N VAL A 134 0.21 -9.20 -2.82
CA VAL A 134 1.10 -9.28 -3.99
C VAL A 134 1.06 -7.99 -4.81
N LEU A 135 -0.11 -7.38 -4.97
CA LEU A 135 -0.24 -6.14 -5.75
C LEU A 135 -0.17 -4.90 -4.86
N ASN A 136 -1.13 -4.71 -3.95
CA ASN A 136 -1.23 -3.46 -3.19
C ASN A 136 -0.02 -3.20 -2.27
N GLU A 137 0.36 -4.14 -1.40
CA GLU A 137 1.45 -3.91 -0.43
C GLU A 137 2.83 -3.88 -1.11
N THR A 138 3.00 -4.64 -2.19
CA THR A 138 4.26 -4.60 -2.97
C THR A 138 4.39 -3.28 -3.74
N THR A 139 3.30 -2.74 -4.28
CA THR A 139 3.31 -1.39 -4.89
C THR A 139 3.42 -0.29 -3.83
N ALA A 140 2.81 -0.45 -2.65
CA ALA A 140 2.99 0.45 -1.51
C ALA A 140 4.45 0.51 -1.05
N THR A 141 5.14 -0.63 -1.02
CA THR A 141 6.59 -0.70 -0.75
C THR A 141 7.37 0.18 -1.74
N ALA A 142 7.14 0.02 -3.05
CA ALA A 142 7.81 0.83 -4.07
C ALA A 142 7.46 2.33 -3.97
N PHE A 143 6.21 2.65 -3.64
CA PHE A 143 5.78 4.02 -3.36
C PHE A 143 6.55 4.62 -2.18
N LEU A 144 6.67 3.90 -1.06
CA LEU A 144 7.37 4.38 0.13
C LEU A 144 8.88 4.49 -0.08
N GLU A 145 9.49 3.55 -0.80
CA GLU A 145 10.90 3.64 -1.20
C GLU A 145 11.16 4.89 -2.03
N THR A 146 10.27 5.18 -3.00
CA THR A 146 10.34 6.39 -3.83
C THR A 146 10.16 7.65 -3.00
N CYS A 147 9.17 7.69 -2.11
CA CYS A 147 8.99 8.79 -1.16
C CYS A 147 10.24 9.01 -0.30
N LEU A 148 10.85 7.93 0.19
CA LEU A 148 12.03 7.98 1.07
C LEU A 148 13.29 8.43 0.33
N ALA A 149 13.46 8.05 -0.93
CA ALA A 149 14.57 8.47 -1.77
C ALA A 149 14.55 9.98 -2.04
N HIS A 150 13.36 10.57 -2.15
CA HIS A 150 13.18 12.01 -2.36
C HIS A 150 13.20 12.82 -1.05
N ALA A 151 12.79 12.22 0.06
CA ALA A 151 12.70 12.92 1.33
C ALA A 151 14.08 13.29 1.89
N THR A 152 14.26 14.56 2.24
CA THR A 152 15.42 15.11 2.96
C THR A 152 15.04 15.57 4.37
N GLY A 153 13.78 15.99 4.59
CA GLY A 153 13.23 16.37 5.89
C GLY A 153 13.28 15.22 6.91
N THR A 154 13.73 15.52 8.11
CA THR A 154 14.06 14.49 9.10
C THR A 154 12.83 13.76 9.62
N LEU A 155 11.72 14.47 9.84
CA LEU A 155 10.46 13.87 10.29
C LEU A 155 9.90 12.90 9.24
N ALA A 156 9.80 13.35 7.99
CA ALA A 156 9.27 12.55 6.89
C ALA A 156 10.11 11.29 6.64
N ARG A 157 11.45 11.42 6.60
CA ARG A 157 12.35 10.27 6.43
C ARG A 157 12.21 9.24 7.55
N ARG A 158 12.00 9.68 8.79
CA ARG A 158 11.80 8.77 9.94
C ARG A 158 10.47 8.04 9.83
N ALA A 159 9.39 8.76 9.57
CA ALA A 159 8.08 8.17 9.40
C ALA A 159 8.05 7.16 8.24
N LEU A 160 8.56 7.54 7.06
CA LEU A 160 8.60 6.66 5.89
C LEU A 160 9.40 5.37 6.12
N LYS A 161 10.50 5.44 6.87
CA LYS A 161 11.29 4.25 7.23
C LYS A 161 10.53 3.31 8.15
N GLU A 162 9.76 3.85 9.08
CA GLU A 162 8.95 3.04 10.00
C GLU A 162 7.82 2.34 9.23
N LEU A 163 7.08 3.07 8.37
CA LEU A 163 6.06 2.49 7.48
C LEU A 163 6.66 1.38 6.60
N LEU A 164 7.73 1.71 5.86
CA LEU A 164 8.38 0.78 4.91
C LEU A 164 8.88 -0.52 5.58
N SER A 165 9.23 -0.47 6.87
CA SER A 165 9.74 -1.65 7.57
C SER A 165 8.70 -2.76 7.74
N ASP A 166 7.42 -2.42 7.71
CA ASP A 166 6.30 -3.36 7.85
C ASP A 166 5.71 -3.76 6.51
N GLU A 167 5.63 -2.85 5.54
CA GLU A 167 5.10 -3.12 4.18
C GLU A 167 5.78 -4.30 3.48
N ILE A 168 7.08 -4.48 3.71
CA ILE A 168 7.83 -5.61 3.15
C ILE A 168 7.28 -6.95 3.68
N ASP A 169 6.95 -7.02 4.97
CA ASP A 169 6.36 -8.22 5.56
C ASP A 169 4.91 -8.41 5.10
N HIS A 170 4.17 -7.32 4.95
CA HIS A 170 2.79 -7.32 4.44
C HIS A 170 2.73 -7.91 3.02
N GLY A 171 3.63 -7.48 2.14
CA GLY A 171 3.74 -8.02 0.78
C GLY A 171 4.10 -9.51 0.76
N ARG A 172 5.02 -9.94 1.63
CA ARG A 172 5.45 -11.36 1.75
C ARG A 172 4.30 -12.32 2.05
N ILE A 173 3.23 -11.86 2.71
CA ILE A 173 2.07 -12.70 3.01
C ILE A 173 1.50 -13.34 1.73
N GLY A 174 1.29 -12.53 0.70
CA GLY A 174 0.68 -12.99 -0.55
C GLY A 174 1.59 -13.91 -1.35
N TRP A 175 2.89 -13.62 -1.36
CA TRP A 175 3.89 -14.46 -2.01
C TRP A 175 4.01 -15.83 -1.34
N ALA A 176 4.02 -15.86 0.00
CA ALA A 176 4.03 -17.09 0.77
C ALA A 176 2.75 -17.91 0.53
N HIS A 177 1.58 -17.26 0.52
CA HIS A 177 0.32 -17.92 0.20
C HIS A 177 0.37 -18.58 -1.18
N LEU A 178 0.73 -17.83 -2.24
CA LEU A 178 0.83 -18.37 -3.60
C LEU A 178 1.80 -19.55 -3.70
N ALA A 179 2.94 -19.51 -3.01
CA ALA A 179 3.91 -20.60 -3.00
C ALA A 179 3.34 -21.91 -2.44
N THR A 180 2.34 -21.84 -1.55
CA THR A 180 1.67 -23.03 -0.99
C THR A 180 0.50 -23.54 -1.84
N THR A 181 0.03 -22.75 -2.82
CA THR A 181 -1.08 -23.16 -3.70
C THR A 181 -0.63 -24.13 -4.78
N ASN A 182 -1.55 -24.98 -5.28
CA ASN A 182 -1.25 -25.90 -6.38
C ASN A 182 -1.21 -25.19 -7.75
N ALA A 183 -0.67 -25.87 -8.76
CA ALA A 183 -0.51 -25.32 -10.11
C ALA A 183 -1.84 -24.85 -10.73
N ASP A 184 -2.94 -25.58 -10.55
CA ASP A 184 -4.27 -25.21 -11.07
C ASP A 184 -4.78 -23.87 -10.50
N THR A 185 -4.53 -23.64 -9.20
CA THR A 185 -4.85 -22.38 -8.54
C THR A 185 -4.02 -21.25 -9.12
N ARG A 186 -2.71 -21.46 -9.29
CA ARG A 186 -1.78 -20.45 -9.87
C ARG A 186 -2.15 -20.10 -11.31
N GLN A 187 -2.51 -21.10 -12.12
CA GLN A 187 -3.05 -20.91 -13.45
C GLN A 187 -4.35 -20.09 -13.45
N SER A 188 -5.25 -20.39 -12.51
CA SER A 188 -6.52 -19.67 -12.35
C SER A 188 -6.31 -18.22 -11.94
N VAL A 189 -5.36 -17.96 -11.03
CA VAL A 189 -4.96 -16.60 -10.62
C VAL A 189 -4.41 -15.80 -11.79
N GLY A 190 -3.64 -16.43 -12.70
CA GLY A 190 -3.05 -15.76 -13.87
C GLY A 190 -4.05 -14.95 -14.71
N ARG A 191 -5.29 -15.44 -14.83
CA ARG A 191 -6.39 -14.75 -15.54
C ARG A 191 -6.81 -13.43 -14.91
N TRP A 192 -6.51 -13.24 -13.63
CA TRP A 192 -6.90 -12.08 -12.85
C TRP A 192 -5.77 -11.09 -12.64
N ILE A 193 -4.52 -11.44 -12.97
CA ILE A 193 -3.37 -10.56 -12.73
C ILE A 193 -3.51 -9.25 -13.50
N LEU A 194 -3.84 -9.28 -14.79
CA LEU A 194 -4.02 -8.07 -15.58
C LEU A 194 -5.14 -7.16 -15.03
N PRO A 195 -6.39 -7.61 -14.85
CA PRO A 195 -7.45 -6.72 -14.37
C PRO A 195 -7.15 -6.17 -12.97
N MET A 196 -6.53 -6.96 -12.08
CA MET A 196 -6.16 -6.47 -10.75
C MET A 196 -5.00 -5.46 -10.82
N ALA A 197 -3.96 -5.71 -11.62
CA ALA A 197 -2.83 -4.78 -11.79
C ALA A 197 -3.27 -3.45 -12.42
N TYR A 198 -4.13 -3.50 -13.45
CA TYR A 198 -4.71 -2.31 -14.06
C TYR A 198 -5.52 -1.48 -13.05
N LEU A 199 -6.42 -2.11 -12.29
CA LEU A 199 -7.23 -1.41 -11.29
C LEU A 199 -6.37 -0.85 -10.15
N ASN A 200 -5.37 -1.60 -9.68
CA ASN A 200 -4.45 -1.13 -8.66
C ASN A 200 -3.66 0.10 -9.13
N LEU A 201 -3.06 0.05 -10.32
CA LEU A 201 -2.31 1.19 -10.87
C LEU A 201 -3.20 2.41 -11.11
N ARG A 202 -4.47 2.20 -11.52
CA ARG A 202 -5.44 3.28 -11.70
C ARG A 202 -5.79 3.96 -10.38
N VAL A 203 -6.05 3.19 -9.32
CA VAL A 203 -6.32 3.74 -7.98
C VAL A 203 -5.12 4.54 -7.47
N TRP A 204 -3.90 4.01 -7.62
CA TRP A 204 -2.69 4.76 -7.26
C TRP A 204 -2.53 6.08 -8.03
N LYS A 205 -2.88 6.11 -9.32
CA LYS A 205 -2.87 7.34 -10.13
C LYS A 205 -3.89 8.36 -9.63
N GLU A 206 -5.06 7.91 -9.16
CA GLU A 206 -6.07 8.78 -8.54
C GLU A 206 -5.60 9.34 -7.19
N GLU A 207 -4.89 8.53 -6.40
CA GLU A 207 -4.37 8.91 -5.08
C GLU A 207 -3.07 9.75 -5.14
N SER A 208 -2.32 9.64 -6.24
CA SER A 208 -1.09 10.41 -6.53
C SER A 208 -1.18 11.10 -7.91
N PRO A 209 -2.10 12.05 -8.08
CA PRO A 209 -2.34 12.68 -9.38
C PRO A 209 -1.12 13.50 -9.83
N ILE A 210 -0.95 13.60 -11.14
CA ILE A 210 0.03 14.50 -11.75
C ILE A 210 -0.45 15.94 -11.52
N ASP A 211 0.35 16.71 -10.79
CA ASP A 211 0.11 18.13 -10.47
C ASP A 211 1.18 18.99 -11.17
N PRO A 212 0.85 19.72 -12.26
CA PRO A 212 1.79 20.64 -12.91
C PRO A 212 2.30 21.75 -11.98
N GLU A 213 1.60 22.03 -10.88
CA GLU A 213 1.96 23.01 -9.85
C GLU A 213 2.58 22.34 -8.61
N HIS A 214 3.17 21.15 -8.79
CA HIS A 214 3.87 20.45 -7.73
C HIS A 214 5.06 21.28 -7.21
N LEU A 215 5.11 21.50 -5.90
CA LEU A 215 6.18 22.27 -5.27
C LEU A 215 7.35 21.33 -4.93
N PRO A 216 8.61 21.64 -5.31
CA PRO A 216 9.77 20.80 -4.99
C PRO A 216 9.93 20.48 -3.50
N GLU A 217 9.50 21.41 -2.63
CA GLU A 217 9.48 21.25 -1.18
C GLU A 217 8.63 20.05 -0.71
N LEU A 218 7.60 19.64 -1.45
CA LEU A 218 6.77 18.48 -1.08
C LEU A 218 7.58 17.17 -1.18
N GLY A 219 8.37 17.03 -2.24
CA GLY A 219 9.26 15.89 -2.45
C GLY A 219 10.27 15.74 -1.31
N ALA A 220 10.87 16.86 -0.88
CA ALA A 220 11.78 16.90 0.27
C ALA A 220 11.12 16.40 1.57
N HIS A 221 9.79 16.42 1.66
CA HIS A 221 9.01 15.96 2.80
C HIS A 221 8.20 14.68 2.52
N GLY A 222 8.63 13.87 1.54
CA GLY A 222 8.09 12.54 1.32
C GLY A 222 6.81 12.49 0.48
N ALA A 223 6.60 13.52 -0.34
CA ALA A 223 5.52 13.59 -1.31
C ALA A 223 6.09 14.02 -2.67
N PRO A 224 6.77 13.11 -3.40
CA PRO A 224 7.34 13.42 -4.72
C PRO A 224 6.25 13.63 -5.77
N PRO A 225 6.60 14.13 -6.98
CA PRO A 225 5.65 14.30 -8.07
C PRO A 225 4.96 12.99 -8.48
N GLY A 226 3.70 13.09 -8.90
CA GLY A 226 2.87 11.93 -9.26
C GLY A 226 3.42 11.13 -10.43
N GLU A 227 4.10 11.77 -11.38
CA GLU A 227 4.77 11.12 -12.50
C GLU A 227 5.93 10.22 -12.05
N ILE A 228 6.66 10.62 -11.00
CA ILE A 228 7.75 9.82 -10.42
C ILE A 228 7.16 8.61 -9.69
N ILE A 229 6.09 8.82 -8.92
CA ILE A 229 5.35 7.72 -8.27
C ILE A 229 4.85 6.74 -9.33
N HIS A 230 4.15 7.21 -10.35
CA HIS A 230 3.59 6.35 -11.39
C HIS A 230 4.67 5.52 -12.08
N ALA A 231 5.81 6.14 -12.42
CA ALA A 231 6.95 5.43 -12.99
C ALA A 231 7.48 4.33 -12.06
N ALA A 232 7.60 4.60 -10.76
CA ALA A 232 8.05 3.62 -9.78
C ALA A 232 7.07 2.44 -9.63
N LEU A 233 5.77 2.69 -9.69
CA LEU A 233 4.75 1.63 -9.61
C LEU A 233 4.75 0.73 -10.85
N VAL A 234 4.90 1.33 -12.05
CA VAL A 234 5.07 0.57 -13.30
C VAL A 234 6.37 -0.24 -13.26
N ASP A 235 7.45 0.33 -12.73
CA ASP A 235 8.70 -0.41 -12.54
C ASP A 235 8.52 -1.59 -11.60
N ALA A 236 7.89 -1.41 -10.43
CA ALA A 236 7.62 -2.49 -9.49
C ALA A 236 6.80 -3.64 -10.11
N LEU A 237 5.83 -3.33 -10.99
CA LEU A 237 5.12 -4.35 -11.75
C LEU A 237 6.07 -5.14 -12.66
N ARG A 238 6.98 -4.46 -13.36
CA ARG A 238 7.93 -5.06 -14.32
C ARG A 238 9.08 -5.83 -13.67
N THR A 239 9.65 -5.27 -12.61
CA THR A 239 10.94 -5.71 -12.06
C THR A 239 10.79 -6.60 -10.82
N LEU A 240 9.63 -6.55 -10.15
CA LEU A 240 9.38 -7.32 -8.94
C LEU A 240 8.17 -8.25 -9.07
N ILE A 241 6.99 -7.71 -9.38
CA ILE A 241 5.73 -8.49 -9.34
C ILE A 241 5.69 -9.52 -10.47
N VAL A 242 5.86 -9.11 -11.74
CA VAL A 242 5.85 -10.04 -12.88
C VAL A 242 6.92 -11.13 -12.74
N PRO A 243 8.20 -10.82 -12.43
CA PRO A 243 9.21 -11.85 -12.21
C PRO A 243 8.88 -12.79 -11.05
N GLY A 244 8.33 -12.27 -9.94
CA GLY A 244 7.89 -13.08 -8.80
C GLY A 244 6.76 -14.06 -9.17
N LEU A 245 5.76 -13.58 -9.91
CA LEU A 245 4.67 -14.41 -10.42
C LEU A 245 5.18 -15.51 -11.36
N LYS A 246 6.11 -15.19 -12.27
CA LYS A 246 6.74 -16.16 -13.18
C LYS A 246 7.52 -17.23 -12.42
N LYS A 247 8.24 -16.84 -11.37
CA LYS A 247 8.97 -17.79 -10.49
C LYS A 247 8.03 -18.78 -9.81
N LEU A 248 6.79 -18.36 -9.53
CA LEU A 248 5.73 -19.22 -8.99
C LEU A 248 4.87 -19.88 -10.10
N GLU A 249 5.27 -19.78 -11.36
CA GLU A 249 4.55 -20.37 -12.51
C GLU A 249 3.11 -19.83 -12.67
N VAL A 250 2.84 -18.60 -12.19
CA VAL A 250 1.59 -17.89 -12.50
C VAL A 250 1.71 -17.28 -13.91
N PRO A 251 0.72 -17.48 -14.79
CA PRO A 251 0.73 -16.86 -16.11
C PRO A 251 0.72 -15.32 -16.05
N THR A 252 1.68 -14.69 -16.73
CA THR A 252 1.83 -13.22 -16.76
C THR A 252 1.70 -12.60 -18.15
N GLY A 253 1.55 -13.41 -19.20
CA GLY A 253 1.65 -12.91 -20.59
C GLY A 253 0.71 -11.75 -20.94
N ALA A 254 -0.49 -11.70 -20.34
CA ALA A 254 -1.43 -10.59 -20.57
C ALA A 254 -0.98 -9.28 -19.88
N VAL A 255 -0.47 -9.37 -18.64
CA VAL A 255 0.04 -8.18 -17.93
C VAL A 255 1.35 -7.69 -18.55
N GLU A 256 2.21 -8.59 -19.03
CA GLU A 256 3.44 -8.23 -19.75
C GLU A 256 3.14 -7.43 -21.03
N ARG A 257 2.19 -7.90 -21.87
CA ARG A 257 1.78 -7.16 -23.08
C ARG A 257 1.19 -5.80 -22.77
N TRP A 258 0.32 -5.70 -21.75
CA TRP A 258 -0.23 -4.41 -21.33
C TRP A 258 0.85 -3.46 -20.82
N LEU A 259 1.82 -3.96 -20.05
CA LEU A 259 2.96 -3.16 -19.60
C LEU A 259 3.76 -2.66 -20.82
N ASP A 260 4.11 -3.54 -21.76
CA ASP A 260 4.84 -3.21 -23.00
C ASP A 260 4.10 -2.22 -23.90
N ALA A 261 2.76 -2.18 -23.82
CA ALA A 261 1.90 -1.15 -24.41
C ALA A 261 1.76 0.12 -23.52
N SER A 262 2.79 0.44 -22.74
CA SER A 262 2.91 1.61 -21.86
C SER A 262 2.01 1.65 -20.62
N ALA A 263 1.36 0.54 -20.25
CA ALA A 263 0.58 0.43 -19.01
C ALA A 263 -0.52 1.51 -18.84
N PHE A 264 -1.15 1.94 -19.94
CA PHE A 264 -2.18 2.99 -19.88
C PHE A 264 -3.31 2.61 -18.93
N THR A 265 -3.71 3.56 -18.06
CA THR A 265 -4.81 3.41 -17.11
C THR A 265 -6.07 4.21 -17.49
N ASP A 266 -5.99 5.05 -18.52
CA ASP A 266 -7.09 5.96 -18.92
C ASP A 266 -8.18 5.24 -19.73
N ARG A 267 -7.88 4.02 -20.19
CA ARG A 267 -8.81 3.11 -20.85
C ARG A 267 -8.49 1.67 -20.44
N PRO A 268 -9.48 0.76 -20.40
CA PRO A 268 -9.21 -0.66 -20.17
C PRO A 268 -8.18 -1.21 -21.17
N PRO A 269 -7.29 -2.14 -20.75
CA PRO A 269 -6.42 -2.89 -21.64
C PRO A 269 -7.22 -3.61 -22.72
N ALA A 270 -6.66 -3.75 -23.92
CA ALA A 270 -7.31 -4.44 -25.03
C ALA A 270 -7.66 -5.90 -24.66
N GLU A 271 -6.79 -6.52 -23.87
CA GLU A 271 -6.95 -7.89 -23.38
C GLU A 271 -8.09 -8.07 -22.38
N LEU A 272 -8.74 -6.99 -21.92
CA LEU A 272 -9.94 -7.04 -21.06
C LEU A 272 -11.24 -6.70 -21.81
N MET A 273 -11.15 -6.33 -23.10
CA MET A 273 -12.31 -5.92 -23.90
C MET A 273 -12.92 -7.06 -24.73
N ASP A 274 -12.28 -8.24 -24.70
CA ASP A 274 -12.72 -9.50 -25.33
C ASP A 274 -13.18 -10.53 -24.28
#